data_AF-A0AA38C3Y5-F1
#
_entry.id   AF-A0AA38C3Y5-F1
#
_cell.length_a   1.000
_cell.length_b   1.000
_cell.length_c   1.000
_cell.angle_alpha   90.00
_cell.angle_beta   90.00
_cell.angle_gamma   90.00
#
_symmetry.space_group_name_H-M   'P 1'
#
loop_
_entity.id
_entity.type
_entity.pdbx_description
1 polymer ?
#
loop_
_entity_poly.entity_id
_entity_poly.type
_entity_poly.pdbx_seq_one_letter_code
_entity_poly.pdbx_strand_id
1 'polypeptide(L)' 'RLFDKKVTPRAFNVEYLVLLWGSRHEDKGKHGKFDALWMGPYSIDIIIGEHTFFLKDLDGELFELPVN' A
#
# COMPACT_ATOMS: atom_id res chain seq x y z
N ARG A 1 -12.60 11.34 23.76
CA ARG A 1 -12.12 10.50 22.62
C ARG A 1 -11.42 11.46 21.66
N LEU A 2 -10.09 11.42 21.56
CA LEU A 2 -9.33 12.27 20.64
C LEU A 2 -9.58 11.73 19.22
N PHE A 3 -10.58 12.26 18.52
CA PHE A 3 -10.74 11.98 17.09
C PHE A 3 -9.94 13.02 16.33
N ASP A 4 -8.89 12.56 15.64
CA ASP A 4 -8.13 13.43 14.74
C ASP A 4 -9.02 13.80 13.55
N LYS A 5 -9.48 15.05 13.52
CA LYS A 5 -10.39 15.58 12.47
C LYS A 5 -9.75 15.61 11.08
N LYS A 6 -8.44 15.34 10.97
CA LYS A 6 -7.72 15.27 9.70
C LYS A 6 -7.73 13.88 9.07
N VAL A 7 -8.22 12.85 9.78
CA VAL A 7 -8.36 11.50 9.21
C VAL A 7 -9.59 11.49 8.32
N THR A 8 -9.38 11.72 7.03
CA THR A 8 -10.38 11.43 6.01
C THR A 8 -10.30 9.93 5.68
N PRO A 9 -11.42 9.18 5.70
CA PRO A 9 -11.42 7.82 5.18
C PRO A 9 -10.91 7.85 3.74
N ARG A 10 -9.79 7.17 3.47
CA ARG A 10 -9.29 7.06 2.09
C ARG A 10 -10.12 6.02 1.38
N ALA A 11 -10.98 6.48 0.47
CA ALA A 11 -11.56 5.62 -0.55
C ALA A 11 -10.55 5.46 -1.68
N PHE A 12 -10.18 4.21 -1.96
CA PHE A 12 -9.31 3.88 -3.08
C PHE A 12 -10.15 3.46 -4.28
N ASN A 13 -9.71 3.84 -5.48
CA ASN A 13 -10.34 3.45 -6.73
C ASN A 13 -9.33 2.68 -7.60
N VAL A 14 -9.85 1.92 -8.56
CA VAL A 14 -9.05 1.28 -9.61
C VAL A 14 -8.22 2.35 -10.36
N GLU A 15 -7.02 1.98 -10.81
CA GLU A 15 -6.01 2.84 -11.45
C GLU A 15 -5.35 3.88 -10.52
N TYR A 16 -5.74 3.97 -9.24
CA TYR A 16 -5.03 4.86 -8.32
C TYR A 16 -3.62 4.34 -8.06
N LEU A 17 -2.65 5.25 -8.14
CA LEU A 17 -1.27 4.96 -7.76
C LEU A 17 -1.12 4.96 -6.25
N VAL A 18 -0.54 3.88 -5.74
CA VAL A 18 -0.33 3.62 -4.32
C VAL A 18 1.08 3.10 -4.05
N LEU A 19 1.50 3.24 -2.80
CA LEU A 19 2.71 2.64 -2.27
C LEU A 19 2.33 1.56 -1.27
N LEU A 20 3.01 0.42 -1.33
CA LEU A 20 2.80 -0.69 -0.43
C LEU A 20 3.73 -0.58 0.77
N TRP A 21 3.19 -0.68 1.99
CA TRP A 21 4.01 -0.70 3.20
C TRP A 21 4.74 -2.04 3.35
N GLY A 22 6.06 -1.99 3.38
CA GLY A 22 6.93 -3.15 3.59
C GLY A 22 7.06 -3.48 5.08
N SER A 23 6.02 -4.06 5.69
CA SER A 23 5.99 -4.39 7.13
C SER A 23 7.17 -5.25 7.61
N ARG A 24 7.74 -6.09 6.73
CA ARG A 24 8.95 -6.89 7.03
C ARG A 24 10.19 -6.04 7.35
N HIS A 25 10.23 -4.81 6.85
CA HIS A 25 11.34 -3.88 7.04
C HIS A 25 11.11 -2.96 8.26
N GLU A 26 9.94 -2.96 8.88
CA GLU A 26 9.58 -2.00 9.94
C GLU A 26 10.35 -2.25 11.25
N ASP A 27 10.62 -3.52 11.60
CA ASP A 27 11.26 -3.85 12.87
C ASP A 27 12.61 -3.14 13.05
N LYS A 28 12.81 -2.57 14.25
CA LYS A 28 14.06 -1.88 14.60
C LYS A 28 15.26 -2.80 14.38
N GLY A 29 16.18 -2.36 13.53
CA GLY A 29 17.39 -3.11 13.16
C GLY A 29 17.25 -3.98 11.91
N LYS A 30 16.05 -4.10 11.31
CA LYS A 30 15.84 -4.77 10.01
C LYS A 30 15.93 -3.83 8.79
N HIS A 31 16.04 -2.53 9.03
CA HIS A 31 16.24 -1.52 7.99
C HIS A 31 17.31 -0.50 8.43
N GLY A 32 18.16 -0.10 7.50
CA GLY A 32 19.07 1.03 7.64
C GLY A 32 18.35 2.36 7.54
N LYS A 33 19.05 3.45 7.91
CA LYS A 33 18.52 4.83 7.87
C LYS A 33 18.00 5.25 6.47
N PHE A 34 18.50 4.61 5.42
CA PHE A 34 18.21 4.95 4.02
C PHE A 34 17.44 3.85 3.28
N ASP A 35 17.01 2.80 3.98
CA ASP A 35 16.24 1.73 3.35
C ASP A 35 14.79 2.16 3.15
N ALA A 36 14.23 1.79 2.01
CA ALA A 36 12.84 2.11 1.67
C ALA A 36 11.87 1.23 2.46
N LEU A 37 10.99 1.85 3.24
CA LEU A 37 9.89 1.17 3.93
C LEU A 37 8.62 1.06 3.07
N TRP A 38 8.55 1.85 2.01
CA TRP A 38 7.44 1.88 1.05
C TRP A 38 7.94 1.33 -0.28
N MET A 39 7.21 0.37 -0.84
CA MET A 39 7.50 -0.28 -2.13
C MET A 39 6.56 0.24 -3.21
N GLY A 40 7.00 0.17 -4.46
CA GLY A 40 6.24 0.60 -5.64
C GLY A 40 6.94 1.73 -6.39
N PRO A 41 6.22 2.44 -7.28
CA PRO A 41 4.77 2.63 -7.34
C PRO A 41 3.99 1.45 -7.92
N TYR A 42 2.77 1.26 -7.42
CA TYR A 42 1.79 0.30 -7.96
C TYR A 42 0.50 1.01 -8.31
N SER A 43 -0.32 0.41 -9.18
CA SER A 43 -1.71 0.82 -9.40
C SER A 43 -2.68 -0.24 -8.88
N ILE A 44 -3.84 0.19 -8.41
CA ILE A 44 -4.90 -0.74 -7.99
C ILE A 44 -5.55 -1.33 -9.25
N ASP A 45 -5.50 -2.65 -9.38
CA ASP A 45 -6.11 -3.38 -10.49
C ASP A 45 -7.54 -3.79 -10.17
N ILE A 46 -7.74 -4.43 -9.00
CA ILE A 46 -9.06 -4.94 -8.58
C ILE A 46 -9.28 -4.63 -7.09
N ILE A 47 -10.52 -4.27 -6.76
CA ILE A 47 -11.00 -4.12 -5.38
C ILE A 47 -11.88 -5.33 -5.05
N ILE A 48 -11.42 -6.20 -4.16
CA ILE A 48 -12.14 -7.44 -3.77
C ILE A 48 -13.10 -7.19 -2.59
N GLY A 49 -12.72 -6.27 -1.71
CA GLY A 49 -13.48 -5.90 -0.51
C GLY A 49 -13.17 -4.46 -0.09
N GLU A 50 -13.73 -4.02 1.03
CA GLU A 50 -13.62 -2.61 1.47
C GLU A 50 -12.17 -2.14 1.66
N HIS A 51 -11.28 -3.06 2.04
CA HIS A 51 -9.87 -2.83 2.29
C HIS A 51 -9.00 -3.97 1.73
N THR A 52 -9.32 -4.49 0.55
CA THR A 52 -8.53 -5.56 -0.05
C THR A 52 -8.39 -5.35 -1.54
N PHE A 53 -7.14 -5.25 -2.00
CA PHE A 53 -6.78 -4.79 -3.32
C PHE A 53 -5.81 -5.76 -3.99
N PHE A 54 -5.99 -5.99 -5.28
CA PHE A 54 -4.91 -6.47 -6.14
C PHE A 54 -4.18 -5.28 -6.73
N LEU A 55 -2.86 -5.35 -6.71
CA LEU A 55 -1.99 -4.33 -7.26
C LEU A 55 -1.36 -4.85 -8.54
N LYS A 56 -1.10 -3.95 -9.48
CA LYS A 56 -0.20 -4.17 -10.61
C LYS A 56 0.94 -3.16 -10.56
N ASP A 57 2.13 -3.56 -11.01
CA ASP A 57 3.22 -2.62 -11.19
C ASP A 57 2.97 -1.68 -12.39
N LEU A 58 3.95 -0.85 -12.71
CA LEU A 58 3.86 0.08 -13.85
C LEU A 58 3.98 -0.62 -15.20
N ASP A 59 4.55 -1.82 -15.24
CA ASP A 59 4.72 -2.63 -16.44
C ASP A 59 3.48 -3.51 -16.71
N GLY A 60 2.56 -3.58 -15.74
CA GLY A 60 1.29 -4.29 -15.83
C GLY A 60 1.30 -5.67 -15.16
N GLU A 61 2.40 -6.06 -14.51
CA GLU A 61 2.52 -7.33 -13.82
C GLU A 61 1.76 -7.29 -12.48
N LEU A 62 0.96 -8.33 -12.24
CA LEU A 62 0.17 -8.44 -11.02
C LEU A 62 1.05 -8.80 -9.83
N PHE A 63 0.80 -8.11 -8.72
CA PHE A 63 1.37 -8.49 -7.44
C PHE A 63 0.73 -9.79 -6.96
N GLU A 64 1.55 -10.77 -6.58
CA GLU A 64 1.13 -12.17 -6.39
C GLU A 64 0.03 -12.35 -5.34
N LEU A 65 -0.06 -11.44 -4.36
CA LEU A 65 -0.98 -11.55 -3.23
C LEU A 65 -1.82 -10.28 -3.05
N PRO A 66 -3.10 -10.41 -2.65
CA PRO A 66 -3.92 -9.27 -2.30
C PRO A 66 -3.39 -8.57 -1.05
N VAL A 67 -3.53 -7.25 -1.01
CA VAL A 67 -3.02 -6.39 0.07
C VAL A 67 -4.15 -5.62 0.76
N ASN A 68 -3.92 -5.22 2.01
CA ASN A 68 -4.89 -4.51 2.85
C ASN A 68 -4.42 -3.13 3.32
#